data_AF-A0A532CX48-F1
#
_entry.id   AF-A0A532CX48-F1
#
_cell.length_a   1.000
_cell.length_b   1.000
_cell.length_c   1.000
_cell.angle_alpha   90.00
_cell.angle_beta   90.00
_cell.angle_gamma   90.00
#
_symmetry.space_group_name_H-M   'P 1'
#
loop_
_entity.id
_entity.type
_entity.pdbx_description
1 polymer ?
#
loop_
_entity_poly.entity_id
_entity_poly.type
_entity_poly.pdbx_seq_one_letter_code
_entity_poly.pdbx_strand_id
1 'polypeptide(L)'
;MCRGLNPTVRDSFFRRASLLILLLTVPSILFAADKPAGTLTVHDSLTAPNQPATIEATLIQKGLLTEAGLGGEQIELLVAGKVVATAMTGGDGRASLSYTAKAKGIVPFTVRVGATSKTTVAEAGANLAVWERRTPILAVEMAALVEDTVAPGPAVTALGKDEEARRPMPDAAEELGKLTQFYYNVIYMVTEDRALDANDQVSAQARHWLKEHEFPVGHIIVLSSSPEAWGTKLDELHAAGWKTLKIGVGRTKAFAEAFLQRRLDAVMVPEPAKGEAPRRAKVAKEWKDVRKKMM
;
A
#
# COMPACT_ATOMS: atom_id res chain seq x y z
N MET A 1 -94.76 8.53 27.82
CA MET A 1 -95.70 7.43 28.12
C MET A 1 -95.47 6.30 27.14
N CYS A 2 -95.38 5.09 27.67
CA CYS A 2 -95.00 3.85 27.01
C CYS A 2 -96.01 3.35 25.96
N ARG A 3 -95.55 2.65 24.93
CA ARG A 3 -95.98 1.28 24.56
C ARG A 3 -95.19 0.79 23.35
N GLY A 4 -94.52 -0.35 23.51
CA GLY A 4 -93.95 -1.12 22.42
C GLY A 4 -94.96 -2.12 21.84
N LEU A 5 -94.57 -2.78 20.75
CA LEU A 5 -95.00 -4.12 20.32
C LEU A 5 -94.00 -4.62 19.24
N ASN A 6 -93.42 -5.79 19.50
CA ASN A 6 -92.82 -6.77 18.55
C ASN A 6 -93.95 -7.35 17.63
N PRO A 7 -93.74 -8.28 16.65
CA PRO A 7 -92.61 -9.22 16.42
C PRO A 7 -92.20 -9.53 14.94
N THR A 8 -91.09 -10.29 14.83
CA THR A 8 -90.66 -11.40 13.90
C THR A 8 -91.60 -11.86 12.75
N VAL A 9 -91.19 -12.39 11.56
CA VAL A 9 -90.14 -13.39 11.24
C VAL A 9 -90.07 -13.71 9.71
N ARG A 10 -88.89 -14.20 9.25
CA ARG A 10 -88.56 -15.15 8.14
C ARG A 10 -88.65 -14.77 6.64
N ASP A 11 -87.50 -14.86 5.96
CA ASP A 11 -87.06 -15.88 4.97
C ASP A 11 -87.56 -15.53 3.55
N SER A 12 -86.82 -15.58 2.43
CA SER A 12 -85.56 -16.22 2.06
C SER A 12 -85.30 -15.89 0.56
N PHE A 13 -84.16 -16.34 0.03
CA PHE A 13 -83.82 -16.56 -1.38
C PHE A 13 -83.10 -15.46 -2.20
N PHE A 14 -81.77 -15.67 -2.28
CA PHE A 14 -80.97 -15.79 -3.51
C PHE A 14 -81.02 -14.68 -4.56
N ARG A 15 -79.88 -13.98 -4.73
CA ARG A 15 -79.17 -13.95 -6.02
C ARG A 15 -77.68 -13.66 -5.80
N ARG A 16 -76.87 -14.62 -6.23
CA ARG A 16 -75.41 -14.64 -6.18
C ARG A 16 -74.85 -13.56 -7.12
N ALA A 17 -74.00 -12.68 -6.59
CA ALA A 17 -73.05 -11.91 -7.38
C ALA A 17 -71.66 -12.45 -7.05
N SER A 18 -71.07 -13.20 -7.98
CA SER A 18 -69.70 -13.69 -7.87
C SER A 18 -68.73 -12.53 -8.08
N LEU A 19 -68.11 -12.04 -7.01
CA LEU A 19 -66.97 -11.13 -7.07
C LEU A 19 -65.69 -11.98 -7.05
N LEU A 20 -65.04 -12.10 -8.21
CA LEU A 20 -63.76 -12.80 -8.36
C LEU A 20 -62.64 -11.87 -7.86
N ILE A 21 -62.18 -12.06 -6.63
CA ILE A 21 -60.98 -11.36 -6.11
C ILE A 21 -59.75 -12.11 -6.61
N LEU A 22 -59.12 -11.58 -7.66
CA LEU A 22 -57.83 -12.06 -8.16
C LEU A 22 -56.74 -11.54 -7.21
N LEU A 23 -56.30 -12.36 -6.26
CA LEU A 23 -55.11 -12.11 -5.44
C LEU A 23 -53.87 -12.20 -6.35
N LEU A 24 -53.46 -11.05 -6.88
CA LEU A 24 -52.15 -10.86 -7.53
C LEU A 24 -51.06 -10.94 -6.45
N THR A 25 -50.59 -12.15 -6.17
CA THR A 25 -49.32 -12.34 -5.45
C THR A 25 -48.19 -11.97 -6.41
N VAL A 26 -47.74 -10.72 -6.35
CA VAL A 26 -46.50 -10.30 -7.01
C VAL A 26 -45.36 -11.02 -6.29
N PRO A 27 -44.59 -11.91 -6.93
CA PRO A 27 -43.37 -12.41 -6.33
C PRO A 27 -42.42 -11.22 -6.23
N SER A 28 -42.21 -10.73 -5.00
CA SER A 28 -41.13 -9.80 -4.71
C SER A 28 -39.82 -10.52 -5.01
N ILE A 29 -39.27 -10.31 -6.20
CA ILE A 29 -37.90 -10.68 -6.51
C ILE A 29 -37.04 -9.80 -5.61
N LEU A 30 -36.66 -10.33 -4.45
CA LEU A 30 -35.62 -9.76 -3.61
C LEU A 30 -34.32 -9.86 -4.40
N PHE A 31 -34.01 -8.81 -5.15
CA PHE A 31 -32.65 -8.59 -5.60
C PHE A 31 -31.80 -8.47 -4.34
N ALA A 32 -30.92 -9.45 -4.10
CA ALA A 32 -29.81 -9.25 -3.20
C ALA A 32 -29.08 -8.01 -3.73
N ALA A 33 -29.11 -6.92 -2.99
CA ALA A 33 -28.37 -5.72 -3.36
C ALA A 33 -26.90 -6.12 -3.48
N ASP A 34 -26.35 -6.03 -4.70
CA ASP A 34 -24.95 -6.35 -4.94
C ASP A 34 -24.09 -5.49 -4.00
N LYS A 35 -23.20 -6.16 -3.27
CA LYS A 35 -22.30 -5.47 -2.35
C LYS A 35 -21.46 -4.48 -3.16
N PRO A 36 -21.31 -3.21 -2.72
CA PRO A 36 -20.42 -2.28 -3.40
C PRO A 36 -19.01 -2.87 -3.48
N ALA A 37 -18.38 -2.72 -4.65
CA ALA A 37 -16.99 -3.10 -4.85
C ALA A 37 -16.06 -2.07 -4.21
N GLY A 38 -15.28 -2.49 -3.22
CA GLY A 38 -14.26 -1.67 -2.56
C GLY A 38 -12.85 -2.02 -3.01
N THR A 39 -11.97 -1.03 -3.09
CA THR A 39 -10.52 -1.20 -3.21
C THR A 39 -9.89 -0.91 -1.86
N LEU A 40 -9.17 -1.88 -1.32
CA LEU A 40 -8.44 -1.76 -0.06
C LEU A 40 -6.97 -1.51 -0.37
N THR A 41 -6.34 -0.60 0.36
CA THR A 41 -4.93 -0.27 0.19
C THR A 41 -4.22 -0.16 1.54
N VAL A 42 -2.92 -0.47 1.57
CA VAL A 42 -2.10 -0.45 2.78
C VAL A 42 -0.61 -0.31 2.47
N HIS A 43 0.07 0.56 3.22
CA HIS A 43 1.49 0.86 3.03
C HIS A 43 2.39 -0.04 3.87
N ASP A 44 3.65 -0.18 3.43
CA ASP A 44 4.71 -0.73 4.28
C ASP A 44 4.93 0.17 5.50
N SER A 45 5.33 -0.43 6.62
CA SER A 45 5.58 0.28 7.88
C SER A 45 6.94 -0.10 8.45
N LEU A 46 7.54 0.80 9.25
CA LEU A 46 8.84 0.60 9.87
C LEU A 46 8.75 0.89 11.37
N THR A 47 9.14 -0.09 12.20
CA THR A 47 9.13 0.02 13.66
C THR A 47 10.37 -0.63 14.28
N ALA A 48 10.57 -0.38 15.57
CA ALA A 48 11.56 -1.08 16.38
C ALA A 48 10.92 -2.30 17.08
N PRO A 49 11.70 -3.34 17.43
CA PRO A 49 11.19 -4.50 18.16
C PRO A 49 10.45 -4.10 19.43
N ASN A 50 9.32 -4.77 19.69
CA ASN A 50 8.44 -4.53 20.85
C ASN A 50 7.85 -3.12 20.95
N GLN A 51 7.89 -2.34 19.87
CA GLN A 51 7.17 -1.07 19.77
C GLN A 51 5.87 -1.28 19.00
N PRO A 52 4.76 -0.64 19.42
CA PRO A 52 3.53 -0.65 18.63
C PRO A 52 3.76 0.05 17.30
N ALA A 53 3.38 -0.61 16.21
CA ALA A 53 3.29 -0.01 14.89
C ALA A 53 1.82 0.26 14.56
N THR A 54 1.56 1.43 13.99
CA THR A 54 0.26 1.76 13.41
C THR A 54 0.26 1.35 11.95
N ILE A 55 -0.62 0.42 11.60
CA ILE A 55 -0.91 0.03 10.23
C ILE A 55 -2.14 0.80 9.78
N GLU A 56 -1.97 1.67 8.79
CA GLU A 56 -3.07 2.44 8.20
C GLU A 56 -3.57 1.77 6.93
N ALA A 57 -4.86 1.49 6.89
CA ALA A 57 -5.52 0.92 5.72
C ALA A 57 -6.61 1.86 5.23
N THR A 58 -6.74 1.99 3.91
CA THR A 58 -7.76 2.83 3.29
C THR A 58 -8.67 2.00 2.40
N LEU A 59 -9.98 2.07 2.65
CA LEU A 59 -10.99 1.42 1.84
C LEU A 59 -11.77 2.47 1.05
N ILE A 60 -11.64 2.43 -0.28
CA ILE A 60 -12.31 3.35 -1.19
C ILE A 60 -13.24 2.61 -2.14
N GLN A 61 -14.32 3.25 -2.55
CA GLN A 61 -15.14 2.84 -3.66
C GLN A 61 -14.79 3.68 -4.88
N LYS A 62 -14.37 3.02 -5.97
CA LYS A 62 -14.17 3.69 -7.26
C LYS A 62 -15.51 3.84 -7.97
N GLY A 63 -16.00 5.07 -8.06
CA GLY A 63 -17.13 5.45 -8.91
C GLY A 63 -16.68 5.91 -10.29
N LEU A 64 -17.64 6.15 -11.19
CA LEU A 64 -17.39 6.61 -12.57
C LEU A 64 -16.76 8.01 -12.65
N LEU A 65 -16.90 8.83 -11.61
CA LEU A 65 -16.44 10.23 -11.57
C LEU A 65 -15.72 10.63 -10.27
N THR A 66 -15.86 9.85 -9.19
CA THR A 66 -15.31 10.18 -7.86
C THR A 66 -14.90 8.92 -7.12
N GLU A 67 -13.83 9.02 -6.34
CA GLU A 67 -13.47 8.03 -5.32
C GLU A 67 -14.09 8.47 -3.99
N ALA A 68 -14.72 7.54 -3.27
CA ALA A 68 -15.35 7.81 -1.98
C ALA A 68 -14.85 6.82 -0.94
N GLY A 69 -14.46 7.30 0.24
CA GLY A 69 -14.13 6.46 1.38
C GLY A 69 -15.34 5.64 1.84
N LEU A 70 -15.15 4.35 2.08
CA LEU A 70 -16.19 3.46 2.59
C LEU A 70 -16.10 3.38 4.11
N GLY A 71 -16.92 4.16 4.80
CA GLY A 71 -16.97 4.21 6.27
C GLY A 71 -17.85 3.14 6.92
N GLY A 72 -17.56 2.82 8.18
CA GLY A 72 -18.32 1.85 8.97
C GLY A 72 -18.08 0.39 8.58
N GLU A 73 -17.01 0.11 7.84
CA GLU A 73 -16.59 -1.24 7.47
C GLU A 73 -15.55 -1.76 8.45
N GLN A 74 -15.68 -3.04 8.83
CA GLN A 74 -14.69 -3.68 9.69
C GLN A 74 -13.49 -4.11 8.86
N ILE A 75 -12.31 -3.72 9.33
CA ILE A 75 -11.02 -4.07 8.75
C ILE A 75 -10.28 -5.00 9.70
N GLU A 76 -9.74 -6.08 9.17
CA GLU A 76 -8.96 -7.08 9.90
C GLU A 76 -7.49 -7.02 9.44
N LEU A 77 -6.56 -6.99 10.39
CA LEU A 77 -5.14 -7.20 10.14
C LEU A 77 -4.78 -8.65 10.41
N LEU A 78 -4.17 -9.30 9.44
CA LEU A 78 -3.73 -10.68 9.48
C LEU A 78 -2.21 -10.76 9.43
N VAL A 79 -1.63 -11.50 10.38
CA VAL A 79 -0.22 -11.88 10.38
C VAL A 79 -0.15 -13.39 10.45
N ALA A 80 0.57 -14.01 9.52
CA ALA A 80 0.63 -15.48 9.36
C ALA A 80 -0.77 -16.14 9.32
N GLY A 81 -1.72 -15.51 8.61
CA GLY A 81 -3.09 -16.00 8.44
C GLY A 81 -4.00 -15.85 9.67
N LYS A 82 -3.52 -15.26 10.77
CA LYS A 82 -4.31 -15.04 11.99
C LYS A 82 -4.69 -13.58 12.12
N VAL A 83 -5.96 -13.30 12.46
CA VAL A 83 -6.41 -11.95 12.79
C VAL A 83 -5.75 -11.52 14.11
N VAL A 84 -4.95 -10.46 14.06
CA VAL A 84 -4.19 -9.93 15.20
C VAL A 84 -4.70 -8.57 15.66
N ALA A 85 -5.42 -7.84 14.81
CA ALA A 85 -6.08 -6.59 15.15
C ALA A 85 -7.30 -6.38 14.26
N THR A 86 -8.25 -5.57 14.75
CA THR A 86 -9.42 -5.13 13.97
C THR A 86 -9.68 -3.66 14.22
N ALA A 87 -10.17 -2.94 13.22
CA ALA A 87 -10.59 -1.55 13.34
C ALA A 87 -11.81 -1.28 12.44
N MET A 88 -12.50 -0.16 12.66
CA MET A 88 -13.57 0.30 11.79
C MET A 88 -13.06 1.44 10.91
N THR A 89 -13.50 1.48 9.65
CA THR A 89 -13.21 2.63 8.78
C THR A 89 -13.99 3.87 9.22
N GLY A 90 -13.33 5.02 9.22
CA GLY A 90 -13.96 6.34 9.36
C GLY A 90 -14.73 6.77 8.12
N GLY A 91 -15.36 7.94 8.15
CA GLY A 91 -16.09 8.48 6.98
C GLY A 91 -15.21 8.77 5.76
N ASP A 92 -13.90 8.86 5.97
CA ASP A 92 -12.87 8.98 4.94
C ASP A 92 -12.38 7.62 4.41
N GLY A 93 -12.94 6.51 4.90
CA GLY A 93 -12.53 5.16 4.54
C GLY A 93 -11.27 4.65 5.23
N ARG A 94 -10.66 5.41 6.15
CA ARG A 94 -9.41 5.03 6.81
C ARG A 94 -9.65 4.24 8.09
N ALA A 95 -8.81 3.23 8.30
CA ALA A 95 -8.76 2.43 9.53
C ALA A 95 -7.32 2.38 10.05
N SER A 96 -7.16 2.50 11.37
CA SER A 96 -5.88 2.47 12.06
C SER A 96 -5.79 1.23 12.95
N LEU A 97 -4.87 0.31 12.65
CA LEU A 97 -4.69 -0.96 13.34
C LEU A 97 -3.36 -0.97 14.08
N SER A 98 -3.37 -1.22 15.38
CA SER A 98 -2.13 -1.31 16.18
C SER A 98 -1.61 -2.74 16.24
N TYR A 99 -0.33 -2.94 15.96
CA TYR A 99 0.33 -4.24 16.05
C TYR A 99 1.74 -4.13 16.63
N THR A 100 2.05 -4.97 17.61
CA THR A 100 3.38 -5.03 18.24
C THR A 100 4.09 -6.31 17.84
N ALA A 101 5.03 -6.20 16.91
CA ALA A 101 5.85 -7.32 16.49
C ALA A 101 6.92 -7.67 17.53
N LYS A 102 6.99 -8.96 17.88
CA LYS A 102 8.03 -9.51 18.77
C LYS A 102 9.29 -9.94 18.01
N ALA A 103 9.12 -10.46 16.80
CA ALA A 103 10.23 -10.93 15.98
C ALA A 103 10.86 -9.77 15.18
N LYS A 104 12.18 -9.84 15.01
CA LYS A 104 12.94 -8.94 14.14
C LYS A 104 12.84 -9.39 12.69
N GLY A 105 13.05 -8.46 11.76
CA GLY A 105 13.08 -8.72 10.32
C GLY A 105 11.86 -8.13 9.61
N ILE A 106 11.54 -8.68 8.44
CA ILE A 106 10.36 -8.29 7.67
C ILE A 106 9.21 -9.23 8.02
N VAL A 107 8.10 -8.66 8.51
CA VAL A 107 6.87 -9.38 8.83
C VAL A 107 5.83 -9.05 7.75
N PRO A 108 5.55 -9.97 6.81
CA PRO A 108 4.47 -9.77 5.84
C PRO A 108 3.13 -9.83 6.57
N PHE A 109 2.22 -8.95 6.18
CA PHE A 109 0.87 -8.92 6.70
C PHE A 109 -0.14 -8.67 5.58
N THR A 110 -1.39 -9.04 5.85
CA THR A 110 -2.53 -8.81 4.97
C THR A 110 -3.56 -8.02 5.75
N VAL A 111 -4.16 -7.02 5.12
CA VAL A 111 -5.36 -6.37 5.61
C VAL A 111 -6.52 -6.82 4.73
N ARG A 112 -7.67 -7.10 5.33
CA ARG A 112 -8.89 -7.43 4.59
C ARG A 112 -10.12 -6.81 5.19
N VAL A 113 -11.14 -6.71 4.37
CA VAL A 113 -12.50 -6.41 4.81
C VAL A 113 -13.08 -7.62 5.57
N GLY A 114 -13.65 -7.38 6.75
CA GLY A 114 -14.19 -8.41 7.64
C GLY A 114 -15.39 -9.15 7.03
N ALA A 115 -15.62 -10.39 7.46
CA ALA A 115 -16.62 -11.29 6.85
C ALA A 115 -18.06 -10.76 6.91
N THR A 116 -18.39 -9.94 7.91
CA THR A 116 -19.72 -9.33 8.10
C THR A 116 -19.90 -8.02 7.34
N SER A 117 -18.91 -7.61 6.55
CA SER A 117 -18.95 -6.37 5.78
C SER A 117 -20.04 -6.37 4.71
N LYS A 118 -20.57 -5.16 4.46
CA LYS A 118 -21.51 -4.89 3.39
C LYS A 118 -20.81 -4.72 2.04
N THR A 119 -19.48 -4.59 2.02
CA THR A 119 -18.63 -4.47 0.85
C THR A 119 -18.14 -5.84 0.39
N THR A 120 -17.83 -6.00 -0.90
CA THR A 120 -17.17 -7.23 -1.39
C THR A 120 -15.82 -7.43 -0.69
N VAL A 121 -15.40 -8.68 -0.52
CA VAL A 121 -14.11 -9.00 0.10
C VAL A 121 -12.98 -8.37 -0.71
N ALA A 122 -12.31 -7.39 -0.12
CA ALA A 122 -11.10 -6.78 -0.63
C ALA A 122 -9.95 -7.10 0.33
N GLU A 123 -8.79 -7.46 -0.22
CA GLU A 123 -7.57 -7.75 0.53
C GLU A 123 -6.40 -6.96 -0.05
N ALA A 124 -5.48 -6.54 0.82
CA ALA A 124 -4.26 -5.85 0.45
C ALA A 124 -3.10 -6.33 1.33
N GLY A 125 -1.91 -6.50 0.76
CA GLY A 125 -0.73 -7.02 1.48
C GLY A 125 0.42 -6.02 1.50
N ALA A 126 1.12 -5.92 2.63
CA ALA A 126 2.30 -5.09 2.81
C ALA A 126 3.25 -5.69 3.87
N ASN A 127 4.37 -5.01 4.11
CA ASN A 127 5.42 -5.46 5.02
C ASN A 127 5.58 -4.52 6.21
N LEU A 128 5.71 -5.11 7.40
CA LEU A 128 6.19 -4.43 8.59
C LEU A 128 7.68 -4.74 8.79
N ALA A 129 8.53 -3.75 8.57
CA ALA A 129 9.95 -3.82 8.90
C ALA A 129 10.16 -3.60 10.40
N VAL A 130 10.73 -4.60 11.09
CA VAL A 130 10.99 -4.59 12.53
C VAL A 130 12.48 -4.64 12.78
N TRP A 131 13.09 -3.47 12.92
CA TRP A 131 14.55 -3.31 12.90
C TRP A 131 15.10 -2.65 14.16
N GLU A 132 16.28 -3.07 14.60
CA GLU A 132 16.97 -2.36 15.68
C GLU A 132 17.53 -1.04 15.16
N ARG A 133 17.43 0.02 15.98
CA ARG A 133 17.94 1.37 15.63
C ARG A 133 19.44 1.43 15.35
N ARG A 134 20.19 0.43 15.81
CA ARG A 134 21.64 0.31 15.64
C ARG A 134 22.07 -0.46 14.39
N THR A 135 21.14 -1.15 13.72
CA THR A 135 21.47 -1.92 12.51
C THR A 135 21.72 -0.93 11.36
N PRO A 136 22.83 -1.06 10.62
CA PRO A 136 23.08 -0.25 9.42
C PRO A 136 21.91 -0.33 8.42
N ILE A 137 21.53 0.81 7.83
CA ILE A 137 20.48 0.88 6.81
C ILE A 137 21.08 1.46 5.53
N LEU A 138 20.81 0.78 4.42
CA LEU A 138 21.14 1.22 3.06
C LEU A 138 19.84 1.67 2.38
N ALA A 139 19.81 2.89 1.84
CA ALA A 139 18.75 3.26 0.91
C ALA A 139 19.16 2.94 -0.51
N VAL A 140 18.22 2.43 -1.30
CA VAL A 140 18.41 2.09 -2.70
C VAL A 140 17.29 2.73 -3.51
N GLU A 141 17.64 3.57 -4.47
CA GLU A 141 16.69 4.09 -5.44
C GLU A 141 16.33 3.00 -6.45
N MET A 142 15.02 2.74 -6.65
CA MET A 142 14.56 1.71 -7.59
C MET A 142 15.04 1.95 -9.03
N ALA A 143 15.21 3.21 -9.44
CA ALA A 143 15.76 3.55 -10.76
C ALA A 143 17.19 3.03 -10.98
N ALA A 144 17.97 2.79 -9.90
CA ALA A 144 19.31 2.21 -10.01
C ALA A 144 19.30 0.68 -10.23
N LEU A 145 18.14 0.04 -10.10
CA LEU A 145 17.97 -1.41 -10.22
C LEU A 145 17.47 -1.86 -11.60
N VAL A 146 17.13 -0.93 -12.49
CA VAL A 146 16.49 -1.22 -13.78
C VAL A 146 17.38 -0.75 -14.93
N GLU A 147 17.61 -1.56 -15.96
CA GLU A 147 18.47 -1.19 -17.11
C GLU A 147 17.96 0.06 -17.85
N ASP A 148 16.66 0.15 -18.13
CA ASP A 148 16.09 1.16 -19.03
C ASP A 148 15.43 2.34 -18.31
N THR A 149 16.14 3.47 -18.25
CA THR A 149 15.52 4.82 -18.20
C THR A 149 16.39 5.81 -18.98
N VAL A 150 16.51 5.64 -20.30
CA VAL A 150 17.08 6.67 -21.18
C VAL A 150 15.95 7.44 -21.85
N ALA A 151 15.38 8.40 -21.12
CA ALA A 151 14.70 9.53 -21.74
C ALA A 151 15.00 10.79 -20.90
N PRO A 152 15.57 11.86 -21.50
CA PRO A 152 15.71 13.14 -20.83
C PRO A 152 14.33 13.80 -20.71
N GLY A 153 13.73 13.72 -19.53
CA GLY A 153 12.42 14.29 -19.18
C GLY A 153 12.10 14.02 -17.71
N PRO A 154 11.09 14.70 -17.11
CA PRO A 154 10.70 14.45 -15.72
C PRO A 154 10.39 12.95 -15.55
N ALA A 155 11.13 12.33 -14.65
CA ALA A 155 11.32 10.89 -14.59
C ALA A 155 10.09 10.18 -14.05
N VAL A 156 9.34 9.53 -14.94
CA VAL A 156 8.28 8.58 -14.56
C VAL A 156 8.93 7.29 -14.05
N THR A 157 9.02 7.13 -12.73
CA THR A 157 9.51 5.92 -12.04
C THR A 157 8.40 5.10 -11.39
N ALA A 158 7.12 5.41 -11.67
CA ALA A 158 6.06 4.45 -11.43
C ALA A 158 6.32 3.22 -12.31
N LEU A 159 6.22 2.02 -11.73
CA LEU A 159 6.09 0.80 -12.52
C LEU A 159 4.77 0.94 -13.30
N GLY A 160 4.86 1.26 -14.60
CA GLY A 160 3.69 1.37 -15.46
C GLY A 160 3.13 -0.01 -15.79
N LYS A 161 2.03 -0.05 -16.55
CA LYS A 161 1.32 -1.26 -17.02
C LYS A 161 2.16 -2.25 -17.86
N ASP A 162 3.42 -1.93 -18.16
CA ASP A 162 4.34 -2.80 -18.88
C ASP A 162 5.19 -3.59 -17.88
N GLU A 163 4.56 -4.53 -17.16
CA GLU A 163 5.21 -5.38 -16.15
C GLU A 163 6.29 -6.29 -16.74
N GLU A 164 6.30 -6.50 -18.05
CA GLU A 164 7.21 -7.41 -18.77
C GLU A 164 8.51 -6.75 -19.29
N ALA A 165 8.68 -5.43 -19.17
CA ALA A 165 9.68 -4.71 -19.99
C ALA A 165 10.92 -4.15 -19.24
N ARG A 166 10.99 -4.20 -17.90
CA ARG A 166 12.10 -3.58 -17.16
C ARG A 166 13.05 -4.63 -16.61
N ARG A 167 14.08 -4.93 -17.38
CA ARG A 167 15.16 -5.85 -17.00
C ARG A 167 15.92 -5.32 -15.77
N PRO A 168 16.21 -6.18 -14.79
CA PRO A 168 17.02 -5.78 -13.65
C PRO A 168 18.45 -5.49 -14.13
N MET A 169 19.09 -4.50 -13.51
CA MET A 169 20.50 -4.21 -13.72
C MET A 169 21.34 -5.47 -13.44
N PRO A 170 22.32 -5.81 -14.28
CA PRO A 170 23.15 -6.98 -14.08
C PRO A 170 23.85 -6.95 -12.72
N ASP A 171 23.92 -8.11 -12.08
CA ASP A 171 24.53 -8.33 -10.75
C ASP A 171 23.89 -7.54 -9.59
N ALA A 172 22.88 -6.68 -9.82
CA ALA A 172 22.31 -5.82 -8.79
C ALA A 172 21.67 -6.61 -7.65
N ALA A 173 20.86 -7.63 -7.98
CA ALA A 173 20.22 -8.49 -6.99
C ALA A 173 21.25 -9.28 -6.18
N GLU A 174 22.26 -9.85 -6.84
CA GLU A 174 23.33 -10.61 -6.19
C GLU A 174 24.17 -9.74 -5.23
N GLU A 175 24.62 -8.57 -5.70
CA GLU A 175 25.45 -7.67 -4.89
C GLU A 175 24.67 -7.04 -3.74
N LEU A 176 23.41 -6.67 -3.97
CA LEU A 176 22.55 -6.19 -2.89
C LEU A 176 22.22 -7.30 -1.90
N GLY A 177 22.06 -8.54 -2.37
CA GLY A 177 21.95 -9.73 -1.54
C GLY A 177 23.14 -9.89 -0.61
N LYS A 178 24.38 -9.78 -1.14
CA LYS A 178 25.62 -9.83 -0.33
C LYS A 178 25.67 -8.71 0.73
N LEU A 179 25.24 -7.50 0.39
CA LEU A 179 25.21 -6.36 1.32
C LEU A 179 24.19 -6.55 2.45
N THR A 180 23.05 -7.17 2.15
CA THR A 180 21.92 -7.34 3.08
C THR A 180 21.95 -8.64 3.87
N GLN A 181 22.72 -9.65 3.43
CA GLN A 181 22.79 -10.95 4.10
C GLN A 181 23.20 -10.84 5.57
N PHE A 182 24.10 -9.90 5.90
CA PHE A 182 24.65 -9.78 7.25
C PHE A 182 24.78 -8.36 7.80
N TYR A 183 24.77 -7.33 6.94
CA TYR A 183 25.25 -6.01 7.37
C TYR A 183 24.20 -4.91 7.28
N TYR A 184 23.49 -4.81 6.15
CA TYR A 184 22.48 -3.77 5.95
C TYR A 184 21.05 -4.31 6.00
N ASN A 185 20.16 -3.57 6.66
CA ASN A 185 18.77 -3.53 6.25
C ASN A 185 18.64 -2.64 5.02
N VAL A 186 17.70 -2.92 4.12
CA VAL A 186 17.52 -2.14 2.89
C VAL A 186 16.16 -1.43 2.88
N ILE A 187 16.21 -0.13 2.57
CA ILE A 187 15.05 0.68 2.20
C ILE A 187 15.09 0.87 0.69
N TYR A 188 14.02 0.53 -0.01
CA TYR A 188 13.83 0.86 -1.42
C TYR A 188 13.01 2.13 -1.54
N MET A 189 13.49 3.09 -2.33
CA MET A 189 12.78 4.31 -2.64
C MET A 189 12.20 4.22 -4.05
N VAL A 190 10.90 4.43 -4.16
CA VAL A 190 10.16 4.57 -5.42
C VAL A 190 9.65 6.00 -5.52
N THR A 191 9.83 6.64 -6.66
CA THR A 191 9.24 7.96 -6.94
C THR A 191 8.00 7.83 -7.83
N GLU A 192 6.96 8.59 -7.54
CA GLU A 192 5.71 8.61 -8.30
C GLU A 192 5.29 10.06 -8.65
N ASP A 193 4.92 10.27 -9.91
CA ASP A 193 4.47 11.57 -10.42
C ASP A 193 2.96 11.83 -10.24
N ARG A 194 2.18 10.79 -9.92
CA ARG A 194 0.72 10.91 -9.76
C ARG A 194 0.34 11.22 -8.32
N ALA A 195 -0.78 11.94 -8.18
CA ALA A 195 -1.35 12.31 -6.90
C ALA A 195 -1.55 11.08 -5.98
N LEU A 196 -1.46 11.34 -4.68
CA LEU A 196 -1.26 10.45 -3.52
C LEU A 196 -2.09 9.14 -3.45
N ASP A 197 -3.05 8.93 -4.34
CA ASP A 197 -4.04 7.84 -4.32
C ASP A 197 -3.54 6.53 -4.97
N ALA A 198 -2.36 6.55 -5.58
CA ALA A 198 -1.74 5.38 -6.24
C ALA A 198 -0.53 4.78 -5.50
N ASN A 199 -0.06 5.42 -4.43
CA ASN A 199 1.17 5.06 -3.71
C ASN A 199 1.19 3.59 -3.25
N ASP A 200 0.04 3.08 -2.80
CA ASP A 200 -0.10 1.70 -2.33
C ASP A 200 0.05 0.66 -3.44
N GLN A 201 -0.56 0.95 -4.59
CA GLN A 201 -0.46 0.08 -5.76
C GLN A 201 0.98 0.06 -6.27
N VAL A 202 1.65 1.22 -6.29
CA VAL A 202 3.06 1.33 -6.66
C VAL A 202 3.95 0.55 -5.70
N SER A 203 3.70 0.64 -4.39
CA SER A 203 4.42 -0.14 -3.38
C SER A 203 4.24 -1.65 -3.57
N ALA A 204 3.00 -2.11 -3.84
CA ALA A 204 2.72 -3.52 -4.12
C ALA A 204 3.41 -4.03 -5.38
N GLN A 205 3.40 -3.24 -6.45
CA GLN A 205 4.05 -3.58 -7.70
C GLN A 205 5.58 -3.62 -7.56
N ALA A 206 6.15 -2.67 -6.81
CA ALA A 206 7.59 -2.67 -6.51
C ALA A 206 7.98 -3.90 -5.68
N ARG A 207 7.18 -4.29 -4.67
CA ARG A 207 7.40 -5.54 -3.92
C ARG A 207 7.37 -6.76 -4.84
N HIS A 208 6.41 -6.82 -5.76
CA HIS A 208 6.28 -7.92 -6.71
C HIS A 208 7.51 -8.02 -7.62
N TRP A 209 7.88 -6.91 -8.27
CA TRP A 209 9.01 -6.87 -9.18
C TRP A 209 10.34 -7.23 -8.48
N LEU A 210 10.56 -6.71 -7.26
CA LEU A 210 11.74 -7.05 -6.46
C LEU A 210 11.79 -8.56 -6.15
N LYS A 211 10.65 -9.15 -5.80
CA LYS A 211 10.55 -10.58 -5.51
C LYS A 211 10.80 -11.45 -6.74
N GLU A 212 10.21 -11.09 -7.89
CA GLU A 212 10.38 -11.83 -9.14
C GLU A 212 11.83 -11.85 -9.63
N HIS A 213 12.58 -10.77 -9.36
CA HIS A 213 13.99 -10.64 -9.74
C HIS A 213 14.95 -10.95 -8.58
N GLU A 214 14.48 -11.65 -7.56
CA GLU A 214 15.29 -12.18 -6.44
C GLU A 214 16.06 -11.12 -5.63
N PHE A 215 15.60 -9.87 -5.63
CA PHE A 215 16.15 -8.84 -4.75
C PHE A 215 15.84 -9.15 -3.29
N PRO A 216 16.72 -8.75 -2.35
CA PRO A 216 16.47 -8.95 -0.93
C PRO A 216 15.24 -8.18 -0.47
N VAL A 217 14.43 -8.80 0.37
CA VAL A 217 13.21 -8.19 0.92
C VAL A 217 13.60 -6.99 1.80
N GLY A 218 12.97 -5.84 1.55
CA GLY A 218 13.24 -4.59 2.25
C GLY A 218 11.97 -3.81 2.60
N HIS A 219 12.15 -2.63 3.16
CA HIS A 219 11.08 -1.67 3.39
C HIS A 219 10.93 -0.76 2.18
N ILE A 220 9.74 -0.63 1.61
CA ILE A 220 9.49 0.24 0.46
C ILE A 220 8.91 1.57 0.94
N ILE A 221 9.51 2.66 0.46
CA ILE A 221 8.98 4.02 0.64
C ILE A 221 8.63 4.56 -0.75
N VAL A 222 7.37 4.95 -0.93
CA VAL A 222 6.90 5.65 -2.12
C VAL A 222 6.84 7.14 -1.80
N LEU A 223 7.43 7.96 -2.65
CA LEU A 223 7.51 9.41 -2.51
C LEU A 223 7.07 10.08 -3.80
N SER A 224 6.66 11.35 -3.71
CA SER A 224 6.49 12.15 -4.92
C SER A 224 7.85 12.34 -5.61
N SER A 225 7.85 12.53 -6.92
CA SER A 225 9.07 12.83 -7.68
C SER A 225 9.62 14.24 -7.43
N SER A 226 9.13 14.96 -6.41
CA SER A 226 9.67 16.27 -6.08
C SER A 226 11.11 16.13 -5.59
N PRO A 227 12.05 17.01 -6.00
CA PRO A 227 13.46 16.89 -5.59
C PRO A 227 13.68 16.90 -4.08
N GLU A 228 12.76 17.50 -3.31
CA GLU A 228 12.86 17.64 -1.87
C GLU A 228 12.25 16.46 -1.10
N ALA A 229 11.36 15.67 -1.72
CA ALA A 229 10.59 14.63 -1.02
C ALA A 229 11.48 13.63 -0.27
N TRP A 230 12.54 13.16 -0.94
CA TRP A 230 13.47 12.23 -0.31
C TRP A 230 14.29 12.87 0.81
N GLY A 231 14.70 14.12 0.63
CA GLY A 231 15.39 14.87 1.67
C GLY A 231 14.54 15.00 2.94
N THR A 232 13.29 15.45 2.80
CA THR A 232 12.34 15.54 3.92
C THR A 232 12.14 14.18 4.58
N LYS A 233 12.03 13.10 3.78
CA LYS A 233 11.86 11.76 4.34
C LYS A 233 13.08 11.27 5.12
N LEU A 234 14.29 11.59 4.66
CA LEU A 234 15.51 11.30 5.40
C LEU A 234 15.52 12.00 6.77
N ASP A 235 15.10 13.27 6.81
CA ASP A 235 15.02 14.04 8.06
C ASP A 235 14.00 13.44 9.01
N GLU A 236 12.82 13.05 8.51
CA GLU A 236 11.80 12.33 9.31
C GLU A 236 12.35 11.01 9.88
N LEU A 237 13.02 10.20 9.06
CA LEU A 237 13.60 8.92 9.49
C LEU A 237 14.66 9.14 10.58
N HIS A 238 15.54 10.13 10.41
CA HIS A 238 16.58 10.47 11.38
C HIS A 238 16.00 11.02 12.68
N ALA A 239 15.00 11.91 12.59
CA ALA A 239 14.27 12.44 13.74
C ALA A 239 13.53 11.32 14.50
N ALA A 240 12.97 10.36 13.77
CA ALA A 240 12.35 9.18 14.35
C ALA A 240 13.36 8.23 15.01
N GLY A 241 14.68 8.41 14.80
CA GLY A 241 15.76 7.64 15.42
C GLY A 241 16.51 6.68 14.50
N TRP A 242 16.21 6.63 13.20
CA TRP A 242 16.87 5.76 12.20
C TRP A 242 18.20 6.35 11.69
N LYS A 243 19.08 6.73 12.63
CA LYS A 243 20.33 7.46 12.36
C LYS A 243 21.43 6.61 11.69
N THR A 244 21.18 5.32 11.54
CA THR A 244 22.08 4.38 10.85
C THR A 244 21.88 4.35 9.34
N LEU A 245 20.85 5.06 8.83
CA LEU A 245 20.71 5.37 7.41
C LEU A 245 21.70 6.48 7.04
N LYS A 246 22.89 6.06 6.60
CA LYS A 246 24.03 6.97 6.34
C LYS A 246 24.52 6.98 4.89
N ILE A 247 24.06 6.02 4.09
CA ILE A 247 24.50 5.86 2.71
C ILE A 247 23.33 5.47 1.82
N GLY A 248 23.28 6.09 0.64
CA GLY A 248 22.34 5.78 -0.42
C GLY A 248 23.05 5.28 -1.67
N VAL A 249 22.42 4.36 -2.39
CA VAL A 249 22.83 3.93 -3.74
C VAL A 249 21.70 4.30 -4.70
N GLY A 250 22.00 5.12 -5.72
CA GLY A 250 20.97 5.56 -6.66
C GLY A 250 21.52 5.92 -8.03
N ARG A 251 20.62 6.23 -8.96
CA ARG A 251 20.95 6.65 -10.33
C ARG A 251 20.79 8.15 -10.49
N THR A 252 19.81 8.76 -9.82
CA THR A 252 19.44 10.14 -10.06
C THR A 252 20.30 11.12 -9.26
N LYS A 253 20.52 12.30 -9.86
CA LYS A 253 21.21 13.40 -9.20
C LYS A 253 20.46 13.87 -7.94
N ALA A 254 19.13 13.98 -8.02
CA ALA A 254 18.29 14.42 -6.91
C ALA A 254 18.43 13.49 -5.68
N PHE A 255 18.41 12.17 -5.90
CA PHE A 255 18.62 11.19 -4.84
C PHE A 255 20.00 11.38 -4.18
N ALA A 256 21.07 11.49 -4.98
CA ALA A 256 22.42 11.67 -4.46
C ALA A 256 22.58 13.00 -3.69
N GLU A 257 22.00 14.09 -4.19
CA GLU A 257 22.05 15.41 -3.53
C GLU A 257 21.34 15.41 -2.18
N ALA A 258 20.21 14.70 -2.04
CA ALA A 258 19.49 14.59 -0.78
C ALA A 258 20.36 14.03 0.37
N PHE A 259 21.21 13.03 0.07
CA PHE A 259 22.19 12.49 1.01
C PHE A 259 23.34 13.47 1.27
N LEU A 260 23.94 14.01 0.22
CA LEU A 260 25.14 14.85 0.32
C LEU A 260 24.89 16.18 1.05
N GLN A 261 23.71 16.79 0.86
CA GLN A 261 23.28 18.00 1.57
C GLN A 261 23.18 17.76 3.09
N ARG A 262 22.85 16.52 3.49
CA ARG A 262 22.78 16.07 4.90
C ARG A 262 24.12 15.54 5.41
N ARG A 263 25.20 15.74 4.65
CA ARG A 263 26.56 15.24 4.95
C ARG A 263 26.61 13.71 5.10
N LEU A 264 25.71 13.02 4.40
CA LEU A 264 25.70 11.56 4.28
C LEU A 264 26.37 11.15 2.97
N ASP A 265 26.65 9.85 2.82
CA ASP A 265 27.30 9.31 1.62
C ASP A 265 26.27 8.93 0.54
N ALA A 266 26.67 9.09 -0.72
CA ALA A 266 25.89 8.62 -1.87
C ALA A 266 26.81 7.96 -2.89
N VAL A 267 26.37 6.81 -3.40
CA VAL A 267 26.99 6.11 -4.53
C VAL A 267 26.05 6.18 -5.71
N MET A 268 26.52 6.70 -6.84
CA MET A 268 25.79 6.66 -8.10
C MET A 268 26.14 5.42 -8.90
N VAL A 269 25.12 4.70 -9.35
CA VAL A 269 25.23 3.50 -10.22
C VAL A 269 23.99 3.38 -11.12
N PRO A 270 24.14 3.04 -12.41
CA PRO A 270 25.40 2.95 -13.17
C PRO A 270 26.14 4.30 -13.24
N GLU A 271 27.34 4.30 -13.80
CA GLU A 271 28.11 5.54 -13.98
C GLU A 271 27.28 6.56 -14.79
N PRO A 272 26.97 7.73 -14.22
CA PRO A 272 26.15 8.74 -14.88
C PRO A 272 26.94 9.48 -15.96
N ALA A 273 26.26 10.22 -16.83
CA ALA A 273 26.97 10.97 -17.86
C ALA A 273 27.85 12.07 -17.25
N LYS A 274 28.84 12.52 -18.04
CA LYS A 274 29.82 13.53 -17.58
C LYS A 274 29.11 14.81 -17.11
N GLY A 275 29.27 15.15 -15.84
CA GLY A 275 28.71 16.35 -15.22
C GLY A 275 27.35 16.14 -14.51
N GLU A 276 26.75 14.95 -14.62
CA GLU A 276 25.50 14.62 -13.92
C GLU A 276 25.74 14.19 -12.46
N ALA A 277 26.90 13.60 -12.17
CA ALA A 277 27.28 13.26 -10.81
C ALA A 277 27.57 14.52 -9.96
N PRO A 278 26.93 14.68 -8.78
CA PRO A 278 27.36 15.68 -7.81
C PRO A 278 28.84 15.50 -7.43
N ARG A 279 29.55 16.61 -7.21
CA ARG A 279 31.01 16.60 -6.97
C ARG A 279 31.47 15.70 -5.81
N ARG A 280 30.63 15.50 -4.80
CA ARG A 280 30.93 14.69 -3.61
C ARG A 280 30.36 13.27 -3.67
N ALA A 281 29.59 12.94 -4.71
CA ALA A 281 29.07 11.59 -4.89
C ALA A 281 30.19 10.64 -5.27
N LYS A 282 30.17 9.43 -4.73
CA LYS A 282 31.02 8.34 -5.21
C LYS A 282 30.35 7.76 -6.45
N VAL A 283 31.13 7.32 -7.43
CA VAL A 283 30.60 6.74 -8.68
C VAL A 283 31.10 5.30 -8.82
N ALA A 284 30.16 4.39 -9.07
CA ALA A 284 30.42 3.00 -9.45
C ALA A 284 29.99 2.79 -10.90
N LYS A 285 30.82 2.10 -11.68
CA LYS A 285 30.52 1.80 -13.09
C LYS A 285 29.34 0.83 -13.20
N GLU A 286 29.38 -0.20 -12.36
CA GLU A 286 28.44 -1.30 -12.31
C GLU A 286 28.22 -1.76 -10.86
N TRP A 287 27.20 -2.60 -10.64
CA TRP A 287 26.82 -3.04 -9.30
C TRP A 287 27.93 -3.79 -8.56
N LYS A 288 28.81 -4.52 -9.27
CA LYS A 288 30.00 -5.19 -8.70
C LYS A 288 30.98 -4.23 -8.01
N ASP A 289 30.98 -2.95 -8.38
CA ASP A 289 31.87 -1.94 -7.80
C ASP A 289 31.25 -1.17 -6.63
N VAL A 290 29.93 -1.27 -6.42
CA VAL A 290 29.22 -0.49 -5.39
C VAL A 290 29.80 -0.73 -4.01
N ARG A 291 30.02 -2.00 -3.62
CA ARG A 291 30.59 -2.34 -2.31
C ARG A 291 31.96 -1.69 -2.07
N LYS A 292 32.81 -1.62 -3.09
CA LYS A 292 34.14 -0.97 -2.99
C LYS A 292 34.03 0.53 -2.76
N LYS A 293 32.96 1.16 -3.28
CA LYS A 293 32.68 2.59 -3.08
C LYS A 293 32.05 2.86 -1.72
N MET A 294 31.40 1.89 -1.09
CA MET A 294 30.79 2.08 0.22
C MET A 294 31.79 2.02 1.39
N MET A 295 32.92 1.35 1.18
CA MET A 295 34.07 1.35 2.11
C MET A 295 34.83 2.67 2.07
#